data_AF-A0A366M7Y9-F1
#
_entry.id   AF-A0A366M7Y9-F1
#
_cell.length_a   1.000
_cell.length_b   1.000
_cell.length_c   1.000
_cell.angle_alpha   90.00
_cell.angle_beta   90.00
_cell.angle_gamma   90.00
#
_symmetry.space_group_name_H-M   'P 1'
#
loop_
_entity.id
_entity.type
_entity.pdbx_description
1 polymer ?
#
loop_
_entity_poly.entity_id
_entity_poly.type
_entity_poly.pdbx_seq_one_letter_code
_entity_poly.pdbx_strand_id
1 'polypeptide(L)'
;MAICPSGHESEATDYCDICGTAMGGAAPAAAPVVSAPSAPPAAPAATSGGEGERTVCPDCDAPRTGRFCEDCGYDYASEMSGAVRMAEQAQSVQALLEGRAAGQSARLSPPQPTATFTATPPLSAPTAPPVQPVPPMPQVPPAPVAEPQAGLWEAVVTADRGYYNTVIGQGGPDAASVPFPPYCPERRFPLSGQQVMIGRRSRSRNLSPEIDLTGPPQDPGVSHLHAVLLAQPDGSWMLVDPGSANGTTVNGSREALPPNVPVPIGDGDRIQLGAWTVITLRKG
;
A
#
# COMPACT_ATOMS: atom_id res chain seq x y z
N MET A 1 -20.80 -11.25 47.39
CA MET A 1 -19.86 -10.36 46.68
C MET A 1 -18.48 -10.96 46.80
N ALA A 2 -17.82 -11.14 45.67
CA ALA A 2 -16.45 -11.63 45.61
C ALA A 2 -15.55 -10.44 45.27
N ILE A 3 -14.33 -10.42 45.82
CA ILE A 3 -13.35 -9.36 45.55
C ILE A 3 -12.32 -9.90 44.56
N CYS A 4 -12.10 -9.16 43.48
CA CYS A 4 -11.16 -9.56 42.44
C CYS A 4 -9.71 -9.40 42.89
N PRO A 5 -8.75 -10.06 42.20
CA PRO A 5 -7.33 -9.88 42.50
C PRO A 5 -6.85 -8.43 42.45
N SER A 6 -7.56 -7.58 41.69
CA SER A 6 -7.30 -6.14 41.56
C SER A 6 -8.03 -5.29 42.62
N GLY A 7 -8.79 -5.90 43.54
CA GLY A 7 -9.41 -5.23 44.69
C GLY A 7 -10.84 -4.69 44.49
N HIS A 8 -11.49 -5.00 43.37
CA HIS A 8 -12.86 -4.57 43.10
C HIS A 8 -13.91 -5.55 43.63
N GLU A 9 -15.04 -5.03 44.13
CA GLU A 9 -16.21 -5.84 44.45
C GLU A 9 -16.97 -6.23 43.17
N SER A 10 -17.33 -7.50 43.07
CA SER A 10 -18.08 -8.07 41.96
C SER A 10 -19.24 -8.92 42.47
N GLU A 11 -20.36 -8.92 41.73
CA GLU A 11 -21.43 -9.90 41.92
C GLU A 11 -21.09 -11.22 41.24
N ALA A 12 -20.44 -11.17 40.07
CA ALA A 12 -19.97 -12.35 39.38
C ALA A 12 -18.78 -13.02 40.10
N THR A 13 -18.82 -14.36 40.17
CA THR A 13 -17.82 -15.18 40.87
C THR A 13 -16.74 -15.74 39.96
N ASP A 14 -16.93 -15.64 38.63
CA ASP A 14 -16.00 -16.19 37.63
C ASP A 14 -15.11 -15.09 37.01
N TYR A 15 -15.66 -13.88 36.86
CA TYR A 15 -14.97 -12.71 36.31
C TYR A 15 -15.41 -11.45 37.03
N CYS A 16 -14.54 -10.44 37.10
CA CYS A 16 -14.88 -9.16 37.71
C CYS A 16 -15.69 -8.26 36.76
N ASP A 17 -16.86 -7.79 37.19
CA ASP A 17 -17.77 -6.92 36.44
C ASP A 17 -17.16 -5.53 36.15
N ILE A 18 -16.20 -5.09 36.97
CA ILE A 18 -15.56 -3.77 36.85
C ILE A 18 -14.33 -3.82 35.94
N CYS A 19 -13.47 -4.84 36.08
CA CYS A 19 -12.18 -4.88 35.38
C CYS A 19 -11.95 -6.13 34.51
N GLY A 20 -12.92 -7.04 34.41
CA GLY A 20 -12.89 -8.21 33.54
C GLY A 20 -11.92 -9.32 33.97
N THR A 21 -11.22 -9.17 35.09
CA THR A 21 -10.21 -10.14 35.53
C THR A 21 -10.86 -11.39 36.11
N ALA A 22 -10.36 -12.57 35.72
CA ALA A 22 -10.86 -13.85 36.24
C ALA A 22 -10.63 -13.96 37.76
N MET A 23 -11.66 -14.41 38.46
CA MET A 23 -11.69 -14.50 39.92
C MET A 23 -11.24 -15.92 40.32
N GLY A 24 -10.00 -16.06 40.81
CA GLY A 24 -9.48 -17.22 41.57
C GLY A 24 -9.91 -18.65 41.18
N GLY A 25 -9.09 -19.32 40.36
CA GLY A 25 -8.54 -20.64 40.73
C GLY A 25 -9.39 -21.90 40.54
N ALA A 26 -10.09 -22.07 39.42
CA ALA A 26 -10.59 -23.37 38.99
C ALA A 26 -9.74 -23.90 37.82
N ALA A 27 -8.78 -24.77 38.13
CA ALA A 27 -8.15 -25.63 37.12
C ALA A 27 -9.23 -26.52 36.48
N PRO A 28 -9.26 -26.70 35.14
CA PRO A 28 -10.20 -27.64 34.53
C PRO A 28 -9.87 -29.07 34.99
N ALA A 29 -10.93 -29.79 35.39
CA ALA A 29 -10.88 -31.13 35.94
C ALA A 29 -10.21 -32.16 35.01
N ALA A 30 -9.42 -33.05 35.61
CA ALA A 30 -8.69 -34.13 34.98
C ALA A 30 -9.60 -35.32 34.56
N ALA A 31 -9.18 -36.02 33.51
CA ALA A 31 -9.51 -37.43 33.19
C ALA A 31 -8.18 -38.19 32.92
N PRO A 32 -8.12 -39.53 33.09
CA PRO A 32 -7.24 -40.15 34.09
C PRO A 32 -5.83 -40.50 33.61
N VAL A 33 -4.95 -40.60 34.61
CA VAL A 33 -3.54 -41.01 34.54
C VAL A 33 -3.39 -42.52 34.30
N VAL A 34 -2.49 -42.90 33.39
CA VAL A 34 -1.82 -44.20 33.38
C VAL A 34 -0.32 -43.96 33.40
N SER A 35 0.33 -44.68 34.31
CA SER A 35 1.69 -44.46 34.82
C SER A 35 2.79 -44.50 33.78
N ALA A 36 3.80 -43.64 34.00
CA ALA A 36 5.11 -43.64 33.32
C ALA A 36 5.89 -44.96 33.54
N PRO A 37 6.92 -45.21 32.71
CA PRO A 37 8.25 -45.04 33.27
C PRO A 37 9.29 -44.35 32.35
N SER A 38 10.21 -43.66 33.03
CA SER A 38 11.63 -43.38 32.71
C SER A 38 12.02 -42.53 31.48
N ALA A 39 12.63 -41.37 31.76
CA ALA A 39 13.57 -40.61 30.90
C ALA A 39 14.86 -41.42 30.61
N PRO A 40 15.77 -41.06 29.67
CA PRO A 40 16.02 -39.77 28.97
C PRO A 40 16.23 -39.94 27.41
N PRO A 41 16.74 -38.99 26.59
CA PRO A 41 17.34 -37.69 26.86
C PRO A 41 16.72 -36.49 26.14
N ALA A 42 17.20 -35.32 26.57
CA ALA A 42 16.90 -33.99 26.05
C ALA A 42 17.01 -33.91 24.51
N ALA A 43 15.88 -33.62 23.87
CA ALA A 43 15.85 -32.94 22.59
C ALA A 43 16.07 -31.43 22.84
N PRO A 44 16.80 -30.74 21.96
CA PRO A 44 17.43 -29.48 22.29
C PRO A 44 16.38 -28.41 22.51
N ALA A 45 16.68 -27.51 23.46
CA ALA A 45 16.14 -26.16 23.40
C ALA A 45 16.29 -25.67 21.96
N ALA A 46 15.18 -25.31 21.32
CA ALA A 46 15.22 -24.49 20.14
C ALA A 46 15.75 -23.12 20.57
N THR A 47 17.07 -23.05 20.69
CA THR A 47 17.83 -21.82 20.61
C THR A 47 17.56 -21.29 19.22
N SER A 48 16.56 -20.42 19.07
CA SER A 48 16.49 -19.51 17.94
C SER A 48 17.60 -18.49 18.13
N GLY A 49 18.84 -18.94 17.89
CA GLY A 49 19.98 -18.09 17.67
C GLY A 49 20.05 -17.81 16.18
N GLY A 50 19.94 -16.52 15.84
CA GLY A 50 20.38 -15.94 14.58
C GLY A 50 19.27 -15.19 13.85
N GLU A 51 19.38 -13.91 13.49
CA GLU A 51 20.49 -12.95 13.51
C GLU A 51 19.85 -11.56 13.46
N GLY A 52 20.36 -10.63 14.27
CA GLY A 52 19.86 -9.26 14.40
C GLY A 52 18.98 -9.04 15.63
N GLU A 53 19.51 -9.28 16.84
CA GLU A 53 18.82 -8.95 18.09
C GLU A 53 18.76 -7.43 18.29
N ARG A 54 17.88 -6.80 17.54
CA ARG A 54 17.47 -5.42 17.72
C ARG A 54 16.75 -5.30 19.07
N THR A 55 17.47 -4.86 20.10
CA THR A 55 16.96 -4.62 21.47
C THR A 55 15.99 -3.44 21.55
N VAL A 56 15.81 -2.72 20.44
CA VAL A 56 15.06 -1.48 20.34
C VAL A 56 14.06 -1.54 19.17
N CYS A 57 12.87 -0.96 19.37
CA CYS A 57 11.81 -0.78 18.39
C CYS A 57 12.29 0.09 17.20
N PRO A 58 12.00 -0.28 15.94
CA PRO A 58 12.50 0.44 14.76
C PRO A 58 11.76 1.74 14.49
N ASP A 59 10.53 1.83 15.01
CA ASP A 59 9.60 2.88 14.66
C ASP A 59 9.63 4.03 15.69
N CYS A 60 9.96 3.75 16.95
CA CYS A 60 9.95 4.75 18.02
C CYS A 60 11.12 4.69 19.01
N ASP A 61 12.11 3.82 18.75
CA ASP A 61 13.28 3.64 19.62
C ASP A 61 12.99 3.16 21.06
N ALA A 62 11.75 2.71 21.34
CA ALA A 62 11.39 2.12 22.63
C ALA A 62 12.06 0.74 22.84
N PRO A 63 12.40 0.35 24.08
CA PRO A 63 12.98 -0.96 24.37
C PRO A 63 11.99 -2.09 24.03
N ARG A 64 12.49 -3.18 23.46
CA ARG A 64 11.66 -4.34 23.11
C ARG A 64 11.26 -5.11 24.37
N THR A 65 9.97 -5.07 24.71
CA THR A 65 9.39 -5.80 25.85
C THR A 65 8.61 -7.05 25.45
N GLY A 66 8.31 -7.22 24.16
CA GLY A 66 7.54 -8.37 23.68
C GLY A 66 7.54 -8.55 22.16
N ARG A 67 6.49 -9.21 21.66
CA ARG A 67 6.23 -9.39 20.21
C ARG A 67 5.64 -8.12 19.58
N PHE A 68 4.94 -7.30 20.35
CA PHE A 68 4.46 -6.01 19.92
C PHE A 68 5.19 -4.93 20.72
N CYS A 69 5.54 -3.81 20.11
CA CYS A 69 6.02 -2.65 20.83
C CYS A 69 4.86 -2.01 21.58
N GLU A 70 5.00 -1.80 22.88
CA GLU A 70 3.92 -1.25 23.73
C GLU A 70 3.67 0.24 23.47
N ASP A 71 4.68 0.96 22.97
CA ASP A 71 4.59 2.40 22.70
C ASP A 71 3.94 2.72 21.33
N CYS A 72 4.19 1.90 20.31
CA CYS A 72 3.75 2.18 18.93
C CYS A 72 3.03 1.01 18.22
N GLY A 73 2.87 -0.15 18.87
CA GLY A 73 2.17 -1.32 18.33
C GLY A 73 2.97 -2.15 17.31
N TYR A 74 4.27 -1.90 17.13
CA TYR A 74 5.12 -2.59 16.15
C TYR A 74 5.19 -4.12 16.38
N ASP A 75 4.71 -4.94 15.46
CA ASP A 75 4.85 -6.42 15.51
C ASP A 75 6.22 -6.88 14.99
N TYR A 76 7.09 -7.35 15.89
CA TYR A 76 8.41 -7.88 15.56
C TYR A 76 8.36 -9.22 14.79
N ALA A 77 7.20 -9.87 14.66
CA ALA A 77 7.03 -11.06 13.82
C ALA A 77 6.69 -10.73 12.36
N SER A 78 6.34 -9.47 12.07
CA SER A 78 5.90 -9.02 10.74
C SER A 78 7.06 -8.64 9.80
N GLU A 79 8.31 -8.82 10.21
CA GLU A 79 9.53 -8.29 9.57
C GLU A 79 9.78 -8.75 8.12
N MET A 80 8.97 -9.67 7.56
CA MET A 80 9.25 -10.23 6.23
C MET A 80 8.11 -10.15 5.19
N SER A 81 6.90 -9.63 5.49
CA SER A 81 5.77 -9.86 4.55
C SER A 81 4.84 -8.70 4.24
N GLY A 82 4.88 -7.59 4.96
CA GLY A 82 3.95 -6.48 4.75
C GLY A 82 4.30 -5.62 3.54
N ALA A 83 5.43 -4.92 3.58
CA ALA A 83 5.75 -3.91 2.56
C ALA A 83 6.20 -4.50 1.22
N VAL A 84 6.85 -5.67 1.21
CA VAL A 84 7.25 -6.33 -0.03
C VAL A 84 6.02 -6.78 -0.82
N ARG A 85 5.04 -7.42 -0.17
CA ARG A 85 3.76 -7.78 -0.82
C ARG A 85 2.96 -6.58 -1.29
N MET A 86 2.98 -5.47 -0.54
CA MET A 86 2.22 -4.25 -0.90
C MET A 86 2.91 -3.45 -2.01
N ALA A 87 4.24 -3.43 -2.05
CA ALA A 87 5.01 -2.88 -3.17
C ALA A 87 4.85 -3.74 -4.43
N GLU A 88 4.85 -5.08 -4.31
CA GLU A 88 4.49 -5.99 -5.41
C GLU A 88 3.05 -5.77 -5.87
N GLN A 89 2.12 -5.45 -4.97
CA GLN A 89 0.75 -5.10 -5.35
C GLN A 89 0.70 -3.78 -6.14
N ALA A 90 1.38 -2.72 -5.68
CA ALA A 90 1.48 -1.46 -6.44
C ALA A 90 2.14 -1.67 -7.82
N GLN A 91 3.18 -2.50 -7.90
CA GLN A 91 3.84 -2.89 -9.16
C GLN A 91 2.89 -3.71 -10.06
N SER A 92 2.10 -4.62 -9.49
CA SER A 92 1.11 -5.39 -10.24
C SER A 92 -0.01 -4.51 -10.80
N VAL A 93 -0.43 -3.47 -10.07
CA VAL A 93 -1.39 -2.48 -10.58
C VAL A 93 -0.80 -1.71 -11.75
N GLN A 94 0.47 -1.31 -11.67
CA GLN A 94 1.19 -0.69 -12.78
C GLN A 94 1.27 -1.61 -14.01
N ALA A 95 1.61 -2.88 -13.82
CA ALA A 95 1.64 -3.88 -14.89
C ALA A 95 0.25 -4.10 -15.54
N LEU A 96 -0.84 -4.04 -14.76
CA LEU A 96 -2.21 -4.11 -15.29
C LEU A 96 -2.57 -2.88 -16.15
N LEU A 97 -2.10 -1.69 -15.77
CA LEU A 97 -2.27 -0.46 -16.55
C LEU A 97 -1.48 -0.51 -17.87
N GLU A 98 -0.22 -0.94 -17.81
CA GLU A 98 0.66 -1.13 -18.98
C GLU A 98 0.09 -2.18 -19.95
N GLY A 99 -0.46 -3.28 -19.42
CA GLY A 99 -1.12 -4.33 -20.20
C GLY A 99 -2.41 -3.87 -20.90
N ARG A 100 -3.17 -2.95 -20.30
CA ARG A 100 -4.34 -2.32 -20.95
C ARG A 100 -3.96 -1.31 -22.04
N ALA A 101 -2.81 -0.66 -21.91
CA ALA A 101 -2.25 0.21 -22.96
C ALA A 101 -1.73 -0.61 -24.15
N ALA A 102 -1.11 -1.77 -23.91
CA ALA A 102 -0.66 -2.68 -24.97
C ALA A 102 -1.82 -3.42 -25.67
N GLY A 103 -2.95 -3.65 -24.98
CA GLY A 103 -4.10 -4.42 -25.48
C GLY A 103 -5.05 -3.70 -26.45
N GLN A 104 -4.88 -2.41 -26.74
CA GLN A 104 -5.82 -1.64 -27.59
C GLN A 104 -5.36 -1.41 -29.05
N SER A 105 -4.20 -1.96 -29.45
CA SER A 105 -3.75 -1.93 -30.86
C SER A 105 -3.98 -3.24 -31.63
N ALA A 106 -4.56 -4.28 -31.02
CA ALA A 106 -4.97 -5.48 -31.75
C ALA A 106 -6.39 -5.31 -32.33
N ARG A 107 -6.49 -4.48 -33.37
CA ARG A 107 -7.66 -4.47 -34.27
C ARG A 107 -7.79 -5.87 -34.90
N LEU A 108 -8.84 -6.59 -34.47
CA LEU A 108 -9.62 -7.61 -35.18
C LEU A 108 -9.05 -8.07 -36.54
N SER A 109 -8.35 -9.19 -36.56
CA SER A 109 -8.31 -10.08 -37.73
C SER A 109 -9.14 -11.32 -37.41
N PRO A 110 -10.15 -11.68 -38.23
CA PRO A 110 -10.93 -12.90 -38.01
C PRO A 110 -10.08 -14.15 -38.26
N PRO A 111 -10.31 -15.26 -37.54
CA PRO A 111 -9.53 -16.48 -37.71
C PRO A 111 -9.96 -17.21 -38.98
N GLN A 112 -9.01 -17.47 -39.89
CA GLN A 112 -9.18 -18.52 -40.91
C GLN A 112 -8.62 -19.85 -40.38
N PRO A 113 -9.32 -20.97 -40.59
CA PRO A 113 -8.90 -22.27 -40.08
C PRO A 113 -7.82 -22.93 -40.94
N THR A 114 -6.86 -23.49 -40.21
CA THR A 114 -6.01 -24.68 -40.41
C THR A 114 -5.98 -25.36 -41.79
N ALA A 115 -4.79 -25.42 -42.40
CA ALA A 115 -4.39 -26.54 -43.23
C ALA A 115 -2.88 -26.80 -43.13
N THR A 116 -2.56 -27.99 -42.64
CA THR A 116 -1.25 -28.63 -42.48
C THR A 116 -0.59 -28.85 -43.83
N PHE A 117 0.68 -28.49 -44.00
CA PHE A 117 1.49 -29.01 -45.11
C PHE A 117 2.93 -29.30 -44.68
N THR A 118 3.30 -30.56 -44.86
CA THR A 118 4.62 -31.17 -44.70
C THR A 118 5.32 -31.22 -46.07
N ALA A 119 6.65 -31.09 -46.05
CA ALA A 119 7.64 -31.61 -47.01
C ALA A 119 7.91 -30.88 -48.36
N THR A 120 9.20 -30.58 -48.52
CA THR A 120 10.06 -30.21 -49.70
C THR A 120 10.20 -31.30 -50.79
N PRO A 121 10.93 -31.09 -51.93
CA PRO A 121 10.88 -30.11 -53.03
C PRO A 121 10.87 -30.85 -54.43
N PRO A 122 11.50 -30.35 -55.53
CA PRO A 122 11.23 -29.19 -56.38
C PRO A 122 10.87 -29.59 -57.84
N LEU A 123 10.45 -28.63 -58.70
CA LEU A 123 10.90 -28.51 -60.10
C LEU A 123 10.24 -27.34 -60.85
N SER A 124 11.11 -26.63 -61.58
CA SER A 124 10.83 -25.84 -62.79
C SER A 124 10.18 -24.45 -62.67
N ALA A 125 11.00 -23.44 -62.99
CA ALA A 125 10.64 -22.07 -63.32
C ALA A 125 9.80 -21.97 -64.61
N PRO A 126 9.12 -20.84 -64.83
CA PRO A 126 9.60 -19.96 -65.90
C PRO A 126 9.68 -18.48 -65.54
N THR A 127 10.58 -17.82 -66.27
CA THR A 127 11.01 -16.42 -66.26
C THR A 127 9.87 -15.39 -66.33
N ALA A 128 9.93 -14.37 -65.46
CA ALA A 128 9.15 -13.13 -65.54
C ALA A 128 10.06 -11.95 -65.98
N PRO A 129 9.54 -10.95 -66.72
CA PRO A 129 10.32 -9.86 -67.30
C PRO A 129 10.77 -8.82 -66.27
N PRO A 130 11.79 -7.98 -66.58
CA PRO A 130 12.35 -7.04 -65.62
C PRO A 130 11.37 -5.90 -65.29
N VAL A 131 11.08 -5.73 -64.00
CA VAL A 131 10.37 -4.57 -63.44
C VAL A 131 11.35 -3.41 -63.34
N GLN A 132 11.02 -2.28 -63.97
CA GLN A 132 11.82 -1.06 -63.89
C GLN A 132 11.73 -0.43 -62.48
N PRO A 133 12.82 0.18 -61.97
CA PRO A 133 12.79 0.85 -60.67
C PRO A 133 11.96 2.14 -60.74
N VAL A 134 10.99 2.26 -59.83
CA VAL A 134 10.22 3.50 -59.60
C VAL A 134 11.11 4.49 -58.84
N PRO A 135 11.19 5.77 -59.25
CA PRO A 135 11.98 6.77 -58.54
C PRO A 135 11.41 7.05 -57.14
N PRO A 136 12.25 7.28 -56.12
CA PRO A 136 11.79 7.60 -54.78
C PRO A 136 11.14 8.99 -54.75
N MET A 137 9.92 9.07 -54.20
CA MET A 137 9.27 10.34 -53.89
C MET A 137 10.08 11.11 -52.82
N PRO A 138 10.08 12.46 -52.84
CA PRO A 138 10.71 13.27 -51.80
C PRO A 138 10.06 13.00 -50.45
N GLN A 139 10.85 12.57 -49.48
CA GLN A 139 10.39 12.37 -48.11
C GLN A 139 10.22 13.72 -47.44
N VAL A 140 8.97 14.06 -47.10
CA VAL A 140 8.67 15.21 -46.24
C VAL A 140 9.27 14.91 -44.87
N PRO A 141 10.16 15.77 -44.33
CA PRO A 141 10.69 15.56 -42.99
C PRO A 141 9.54 15.55 -41.99
N PRO A 142 9.50 14.60 -41.03
CA PRO A 142 8.51 14.63 -39.98
C PRO A 142 8.63 15.97 -39.24
N ALA A 143 7.49 16.67 -39.12
CA ALA A 143 7.40 17.84 -38.27
C ALA A 143 7.95 17.50 -36.88
N PRO A 144 8.65 18.43 -36.19
CA PRO A 144 9.13 18.18 -34.85
C PRO A 144 7.93 17.78 -33.99
N VAL A 145 7.95 16.55 -33.48
CA VAL A 145 7.06 16.13 -32.41
C VAL A 145 7.38 17.08 -31.27
N ALA A 146 6.45 17.97 -30.95
CA ALA A 146 6.57 18.85 -29.80
C ALA A 146 6.86 17.94 -28.60
N GLU A 147 8.04 18.06 -28.02
CA GLU A 147 8.37 17.40 -26.76
C GLU A 147 7.26 17.78 -25.77
N PRO A 148 6.62 16.81 -25.09
CA PRO A 148 5.67 17.15 -24.05
C PRO A 148 6.43 17.99 -23.04
N GLN A 149 6.11 19.27 -22.96
CA GLN A 149 6.39 20.06 -21.78
C GLN A 149 5.56 19.42 -20.68
N ALA A 150 6.09 18.36 -20.06
CA ALA A 150 5.56 17.81 -18.84
C ALA A 150 5.63 18.95 -17.82
N GLY A 151 4.51 19.67 -17.68
CA GLY A 151 4.37 20.72 -16.69
C GLY A 151 4.84 20.16 -15.35
N LEU A 152 5.68 20.92 -14.65
CA LEU A 152 6.19 20.52 -13.34
C LEU A 152 4.99 20.37 -12.40
N TRP A 153 4.67 19.13 -12.04
CA TRP A 153 3.60 18.84 -11.10
C TRP A 153 4.13 18.95 -9.67
N GLU A 154 3.31 19.48 -8.77
CA GLU A 154 3.60 19.62 -7.35
C GLU A 154 2.43 19.11 -6.52
N ALA A 155 2.73 18.36 -5.47
CA ALA A 155 1.79 17.98 -4.42
C ALA A 155 1.95 18.90 -3.22
N VAL A 156 0.88 19.63 -2.90
CA VAL A 156 0.82 20.55 -1.76
C VAL A 156 0.07 19.87 -0.62
N VAL A 157 0.78 19.52 0.44
CA VAL A 157 0.27 18.83 1.62
C VAL A 157 -0.06 19.84 2.72
N THR A 158 -1.27 19.74 3.25
CA THR A 158 -1.81 20.59 4.32
C THR A 158 -2.60 19.74 5.31
N ALA A 159 -2.85 20.28 6.51
CA ALA A 159 -3.86 19.72 7.42
C ALA A 159 -5.14 20.55 7.32
N ASP A 160 -6.24 19.91 6.92
CA ASP A 160 -7.51 20.58 6.69
C ASP A 160 -8.47 20.33 7.86
N ARG A 161 -8.88 21.43 8.52
CA ARG A 161 -9.78 21.36 9.67
C ARG A 161 -11.19 20.91 9.30
N GLY A 162 -11.67 21.27 8.11
CA GLY A 162 -12.98 20.87 7.61
C GLY A 162 -13.03 19.36 7.39
N TYR A 163 -12.03 18.82 6.69
CA TYR A 163 -11.86 17.38 6.48
C TYR A 163 -11.80 16.64 7.81
N TYR A 164 -10.94 17.10 8.74
CA TYR A 164 -10.87 16.54 10.10
C TYR A 164 -12.24 16.48 10.78
N ASN A 165 -13.01 17.57 10.77
CA ASN A 165 -14.33 17.58 11.38
C ASN A 165 -15.28 16.56 10.75
N THR A 166 -15.19 16.32 9.43
CA THR A 166 -15.92 15.24 8.75
C THR A 166 -15.49 13.86 9.24
N VAL A 167 -14.18 13.61 9.37
CA VAL A 167 -13.64 12.32 9.86
C VAL A 167 -14.10 12.06 11.28
N ILE A 168 -14.00 13.03 12.18
CA ILE A 168 -14.51 12.91 13.57
C ILE A 168 -16.01 12.69 13.60
N GLY A 169 -16.77 13.40 12.75
CA GLY A 169 -18.22 13.26 12.67
C GLY A 169 -18.69 11.89 12.16
N GLN A 170 -17.87 11.19 11.37
CA GLN A 170 -18.18 9.88 10.79
C GLN A 170 -17.60 8.71 11.59
N GLY A 171 -16.42 8.89 12.21
CA GLY A 171 -15.61 7.82 12.80
C GLY A 171 -15.99 7.40 14.23
N GLY A 172 -17.10 7.91 14.77
CA GLY A 172 -17.56 7.54 16.10
C GLY A 172 -16.62 7.97 17.23
N PRO A 173 -16.75 7.41 18.45
CA PRO A 173 -16.03 7.86 19.64
C PRO A 173 -14.50 7.67 19.55
N ASP A 174 -14.01 6.66 18.83
CA ASP A 174 -12.57 6.40 18.70
C ASP A 174 -11.86 7.46 17.85
N ALA A 175 -12.52 7.98 16.81
CA ALA A 175 -11.98 9.07 16.01
C ALA A 175 -11.77 10.35 16.84
N ALA A 176 -12.67 10.63 17.79
CA ALA A 176 -12.62 11.82 18.65
C ALA A 176 -11.38 11.87 19.58
N SER A 177 -10.68 10.75 19.75
CA SER A 177 -9.43 10.68 20.52
C SER A 177 -8.23 11.32 19.80
N VAL A 178 -8.32 11.54 18.49
CA VAL A 178 -7.23 12.05 17.66
C VAL A 178 -7.30 13.58 17.61
N PRO A 179 -6.41 14.34 18.29
CA PRO A 179 -6.51 15.79 18.37
C PRO A 179 -6.02 16.45 17.09
N PHE A 180 -6.78 17.41 16.56
CA PHE A 180 -6.28 18.20 15.43
C PHE A 180 -5.05 19.02 15.85
N PRO A 181 -3.98 18.99 15.04
CA PRO A 181 -2.73 19.67 15.37
C PRO A 181 -2.86 21.20 15.45
N PRO A 182 -2.18 21.86 16.42
CA PRO A 182 -2.25 23.31 16.56
C PRO A 182 -1.50 24.07 15.45
N TYR A 183 -0.52 23.42 14.81
CA TYR A 183 0.26 23.98 13.71
C TYR A 183 0.69 22.88 12.75
N CYS A 184 0.37 23.06 11.47
CA CYS A 184 0.81 22.21 10.36
C CYS A 184 1.37 23.09 9.25
N PRO A 185 2.70 23.15 9.06
CA PRO A 185 3.25 23.86 7.93
C PRO A 185 2.81 23.19 6.63
N GLU A 186 2.50 24.00 5.62
CA GLU A 186 2.33 23.50 4.26
C GLU A 186 3.64 22.89 3.77
N ARG A 187 3.56 21.72 3.13
CA ARG A 187 4.72 21.02 2.57
C ARG A 187 4.48 20.78 1.09
N ARG A 188 5.52 20.98 0.29
CA ARG A 188 5.45 20.89 -1.17
C ARG A 188 6.42 19.84 -1.67
N PHE A 189 5.94 19.00 -2.57
CA PHE A 189 6.72 17.90 -3.13
C PHE A 189 6.59 17.91 -4.65
N PRO A 190 7.70 17.93 -5.40
CA PRO A 190 7.63 17.73 -6.85
C PRO A 190 7.15 16.32 -7.15
N LEU A 191 6.25 16.17 -8.12
CA LEU A 191 5.93 14.86 -8.67
C LEU A 191 6.89 14.55 -9.82
N SER A 192 7.70 13.51 -9.64
CA SER A 192 8.72 13.12 -10.60
C SER A 192 8.85 11.60 -10.66
N GLY A 193 9.26 11.08 -11.82
CA GLY A 193 9.39 9.64 -12.05
C GLY A 193 8.09 9.00 -12.55
N GLN A 194 8.09 7.67 -12.62
CA GLN A 194 6.95 6.88 -13.10
C GLN A 194 5.93 6.60 -11.99
N GLN A 195 6.37 6.65 -10.74
CA GLN A 195 5.58 6.34 -9.56
C GLN A 195 6.01 7.24 -8.40
N VAL A 196 5.05 7.70 -7.60
CA VAL A 196 5.27 8.46 -6.37
C VAL A 196 4.43 7.83 -5.25
N MET A 197 5.08 7.27 -4.25
CA MET A 197 4.44 6.70 -3.07
C MET A 197 4.15 7.80 -2.04
N ILE A 198 2.97 7.68 -1.41
CA ILE A 198 2.48 8.58 -0.38
C ILE A 198 2.27 7.78 0.90
N GLY A 199 2.83 8.26 2.01
CA GLY A 199 2.57 7.67 3.32
C GLY A 199 3.63 8.00 4.36
N ARG A 200 3.61 7.28 5.47
CA ARG A 200 4.60 7.42 6.55
C ARG A 200 5.83 6.57 6.29
N ARG A 201 7.03 7.16 6.35
CA ARG A 201 8.29 6.39 6.35
C ARG A 201 8.27 5.28 7.40
N SER A 202 8.76 4.09 7.03
CA SER A 202 9.00 2.96 7.94
C SER A 202 10.38 2.38 7.68
N ARG A 203 11.29 2.46 8.65
CA ARG A 203 12.64 1.87 8.53
C ARG A 203 12.60 0.35 8.56
N SER A 204 11.75 -0.21 9.43
CA SER A 204 11.55 -1.65 9.58
C SER A 204 11.09 -2.33 8.30
N ARG A 205 10.17 -1.68 7.57
CA ARG A 205 9.63 -2.18 6.32
C ARG A 205 10.43 -1.74 5.10
N ASN A 206 11.56 -1.07 5.32
CA ASN A 206 12.39 -0.46 4.29
C ASN A 206 11.57 0.37 3.28
N LEU A 207 10.57 1.09 3.80
CA LEU A 207 9.62 1.87 3.01
C LEU A 207 9.89 3.36 3.21
N SER A 208 10.35 4.01 2.13
CA SER A 208 10.60 5.44 2.07
C SER A 208 9.75 6.08 0.97
N PRO A 209 8.52 6.51 1.27
CA PRO A 209 7.69 7.18 0.29
C PRO A 209 8.30 8.52 -0.11
N GLU A 210 8.17 8.85 -1.40
CA GLU A 210 8.62 10.13 -1.97
C GLU A 210 7.87 11.30 -1.32
N ILE A 211 6.56 11.14 -1.11
CA ILE A 211 5.76 12.05 -0.28
C ILE A 211 5.70 11.46 1.13
N ASP A 212 6.74 11.75 1.91
CA ASP A 212 6.86 11.31 3.31
C ASP A 212 6.01 12.17 4.26
N LEU A 213 4.97 11.57 4.81
CA LEU A 213 4.00 12.17 5.72
C LEU A 213 4.34 11.93 7.21
N THR A 214 5.57 11.51 7.54
CA THR A 214 6.05 11.44 8.93
C THR A 214 6.37 12.81 9.53
N GLY A 215 6.61 13.83 8.70
CA GLY A 215 7.00 15.18 9.13
C GLY A 215 6.01 15.85 10.10
N PRO A 216 6.47 16.78 10.95
CA PRO A 216 5.67 17.27 12.06
C PRO A 216 4.52 18.19 11.61
N PRO A 217 3.30 18.00 12.14
CA PRO A 217 2.87 16.87 12.96
C PRO A 217 2.50 15.67 12.10
N GLN A 218 2.87 14.48 12.58
CA GLN A 218 2.49 13.22 11.94
C GLN A 218 0.99 12.98 12.09
N ASP A 219 0.32 12.64 10.99
CA ASP A 219 -1.08 12.20 11.00
C ASP A 219 -1.15 10.70 11.35
N PRO A 220 -1.73 10.31 12.50
CA PRO A 220 -1.80 8.91 12.92
C PRO A 220 -2.70 8.07 12.00
N GLY A 221 -3.64 8.70 11.30
CA GLY A 221 -4.54 8.04 10.37
C GLY A 221 -3.89 7.68 9.04
N VAL A 222 -2.71 8.20 8.73
CA VAL A 222 -2.01 7.90 7.47
C VAL A 222 -1.33 6.53 7.59
N SER A 223 -1.29 5.74 6.52
CA SER A 223 -0.62 4.44 6.48
C SER A 223 0.84 4.59 6.03
N HIS A 224 1.68 3.58 6.26
CA HIS A 224 3.07 3.64 5.80
C HIS A 224 3.18 3.74 4.27
N LEU A 225 2.44 2.89 3.57
CA LEU A 225 2.07 3.06 2.17
C LEU A 225 0.55 3.29 2.17
N HIS A 226 0.12 4.51 1.86
CA HIS A 226 -1.28 4.89 1.92
C HIS A 226 -1.88 5.07 0.53
N ALA A 227 -1.15 5.72 -0.37
CA ALA A 227 -1.57 5.89 -1.75
C ALA A 227 -0.36 5.94 -2.67
N VAL A 228 -0.60 5.74 -3.97
CA VAL A 228 0.42 5.75 -5.01
C VAL A 228 -0.09 6.58 -6.17
N LEU A 229 0.74 7.51 -6.65
CA LEU A 229 0.52 8.22 -7.91
C LEU A 229 1.32 7.54 -9.01
N LEU A 230 0.65 7.25 -10.13
CA LEU A 230 1.25 6.63 -11.31
C LEU A 230 1.25 7.65 -12.45
N ALA A 231 2.42 7.91 -13.02
CA ALA A 231 2.57 8.81 -14.15
C ALA A 231 2.11 8.11 -15.42
N GLN A 232 1.30 8.78 -16.20
CA GLN A 232 0.82 8.28 -17.48
C GLN A 232 1.69 8.81 -18.63
N PRO A 233 1.77 8.10 -19.78
CA PRO A 233 2.53 8.56 -20.94
C PRO A 233 2.09 9.92 -21.51
N ASP A 234 0.86 10.33 -21.25
CA ASP A 234 0.29 11.63 -21.65
C ASP A 234 0.61 12.76 -20.66
N GLY A 235 1.37 12.49 -19.60
CA GLY A 235 1.73 13.44 -18.56
C GLY A 235 0.63 13.71 -17.52
N SER A 236 -0.46 12.94 -17.55
CA SER A 236 -1.46 12.90 -16.47
C SER A 236 -1.02 11.97 -15.34
N TRP A 237 -1.73 12.01 -14.22
CA TRP A 237 -1.49 11.15 -13.06
C TRP A 237 -2.72 10.31 -12.76
N MET A 238 -2.49 9.09 -12.27
CA MET A 238 -3.54 8.25 -11.69
C MET A 238 -3.24 8.00 -10.21
N LEU A 239 -4.26 8.08 -9.37
CA LEU A 239 -4.22 7.73 -7.95
C LEU A 239 -4.67 6.28 -7.75
N VAL A 240 -3.93 5.55 -6.92
CA VAL A 240 -4.28 4.19 -6.47
C VAL A 240 -4.14 4.13 -4.96
N ASP A 241 -5.17 3.62 -4.28
CA ASP A 241 -5.08 3.21 -2.88
C ASP A 241 -4.78 1.69 -2.83
N PRO A 242 -3.60 1.23 -2.37
CA PRO A 242 -3.26 -0.20 -2.34
C PRO A 242 -3.96 -0.99 -1.21
N GLY A 243 -4.86 -0.36 -0.43
CA GLY A 243 -5.52 -0.98 0.73
C GLY A 243 -5.10 -0.32 2.04
N SER A 244 -5.09 1.01 2.07
CA SER A 244 -4.83 1.81 3.24
C SER A 244 -5.85 1.53 4.36
N ALA A 245 -5.43 1.73 5.61
CA ALA A 245 -6.27 1.36 6.77
C ALA A 245 -7.52 2.24 6.92
N ASN A 246 -7.42 3.53 6.57
CA ASN A 246 -8.50 4.52 6.73
C ASN A 246 -9.12 4.95 5.39
N GLY A 247 -8.63 4.42 4.27
CA GLY A 247 -9.07 4.76 2.93
C GLY A 247 -8.57 6.11 2.44
N THR A 248 -8.61 6.26 1.13
CA THR A 248 -8.34 7.50 0.41
C THR A 248 -9.63 8.04 -0.21
N THR A 249 -9.90 9.33 -0.07
CA THR A 249 -11.02 10.01 -0.75
C THR A 249 -10.49 11.12 -1.65
N VAL A 250 -11.29 11.52 -2.65
CA VAL A 250 -10.92 12.57 -3.61
C VAL A 250 -12.03 13.60 -3.71
N ASN A 251 -11.66 14.88 -3.75
CA ASN A 251 -12.53 16.03 -3.94
C ASN A 251 -13.73 16.09 -2.97
N GLY A 252 -13.53 15.58 -1.74
CA GLY A 252 -14.57 15.58 -0.71
C GLY A 252 -15.66 14.53 -0.91
N SER A 253 -15.43 13.54 -1.79
CA SER A 253 -16.27 12.34 -1.87
C SER A 253 -16.42 11.69 -0.50
N ARG A 254 -17.63 11.22 -0.20
CA ARG A 254 -17.91 10.43 1.01
C ARG A 254 -17.51 8.97 0.85
N GLU A 255 -17.39 8.51 -0.39
CA GLU A 255 -16.99 7.15 -0.71
C GLU A 255 -15.48 7.12 -0.95
N ALA A 256 -14.80 6.26 -0.18
CA ALA A 256 -13.37 5.99 -0.36
C ALA A 256 -13.14 5.26 -1.67
N LEU A 257 -11.95 5.47 -2.25
CA LEU A 257 -11.52 4.76 -3.43
C LEU A 257 -11.52 3.25 -3.16
N PRO A 258 -12.05 2.43 -4.08
CA PRO A 258 -11.90 0.99 -3.98
C PRO A 258 -10.41 0.61 -4.03
N PRO A 259 -9.95 -0.34 -3.20
CA PRO A 259 -8.55 -0.74 -3.20
C PRO A 259 -8.09 -1.25 -4.57
N ASN A 260 -6.87 -0.86 -4.97
CA ASN A 260 -6.21 -1.23 -6.21
C ASN A 260 -6.96 -0.83 -7.49
N VAL A 261 -7.90 0.14 -7.40
CA VAL A 261 -8.59 0.70 -8.55
C VAL A 261 -7.99 2.06 -8.92
N PRO A 262 -7.35 2.20 -10.09
CA PRO A 262 -6.78 3.47 -10.54
C PRO A 262 -7.86 4.51 -10.87
N VAL A 263 -7.69 5.72 -10.34
CA VAL A 263 -8.57 6.87 -10.59
C VAL A 263 -7.76 8.03 -11.18
N PRO A 264 -8.16 8.63 -12.31
CA PRO A 264 -7.46 9.77 -12.88
C PRO A 264 -7.56 10.99 -11.95
N ILE A 265 -6.47 11.73 -11.84
CA ILE A 265 -6.39 12.98 -11.07
C ILE A 265 -5.75 14.10 -11.89
N GLY A 266 -6.20 15.32 -11.65
CA GLY A 266 -5.81 16.52 -12.39
C GLY A 266 -5.31 17.65 -11.52
N ASP A 267 -5.04 18.79 -12.16
CA ASP A 267 -4.67 20.04 -11.48
C ASP A 267 -5.82 20.53 -10.60
N GLY A 268 -5.51 20.90 -9.36
CA GLY A 268 -6.47 21.35 -8.36
C GLY A 268 -7.19 20.24 -7.60
N ASP A 269 -7.05 18.98 -8.00
CA ASP A 269 -7.68 17.87 -7.29
C ASP A 269 -7.12 17.72 -5.87
N ARG A 270 -8.03 17.43 -4.94
CA ARG A 270 -7.74 17.28 -3.51
C ARG A 270 -7.87 15.83 -3.11
N ILE A 271 -6.78 15.22 -2.69
CA ILE A 271 -6.72 13.86 -2.16
C ILE A 271 -6.77 13.97 -0.64
N GLN A 272 -7.75 13.35 0.00
CA GLN A 272 -7.90 13.34 1.45
C GLN A 272 -7.61 11.95 2.02
N LEU A 273 -6.77 11.93 3.04
CA LEU A 273 -6.31 10.71 3.70
C LEU A 273 -6.03 10.94 5.19
N GLY A 274 -6.08 9.87 5.96
CA GLY A 274 -5.81 9.90 7.40
C GLY A 274 -6.85 10.70 8.19
N ALA A 275 -6.41 11.31 9.29
CA ALA A 275 -7.31 12.05 10.17
C ALA A 275 -7.54 13.49 9.70
N TRP A 276 -6.56 14.10 9.04
CA TRP A 276 -6.63 15.52 8.65
C TRP A 276 -5.84 15.88 7.38
N THR A 277 -5.10 14.94 6.81
CA THR A 277 -4.18 15.24 5.71
C THR A 277 -4.91 15.44 4.38
N VAL A 278 -4.63 16.57 3.72
CA VAL A 278 -5.11 16.86 2.37
C VAL A 278 -3.94 17.22 1.46
N ILE A 279 -3.87 16.55 0.32
CA ILE A 279 -2.88 16.77 -0.73
C ILE A 279 -3.60 17.41 -1.91
N THR A 280 -3.20 18.61 -2.30
CA THR A 280 -3.70 19.27 -3.51
C THR A 280 -2.66 19.15 -4.61
N LEU A 281 -3.05 18.62 -5.77
CA LEU A 281 -2.16 18.61 -6.92
C LEU A 281 -2.17 19.94 -7.66
N ARG A 282 -1.01 20.39 -8.10
CA ARG A 282 -0.80 21.61 -8.86
C ARG A 282 0.03 21.33 -10.10
N LYS A 283 -0.38 21.84 -11.24
CA LYS A 283 0.41 21.84 -12.47
C LYS A 283 0.98 23.23 -12.70
N GLY A 284 2.31 23.33 -12.77
CA GLY A 284 3.05 24.57 -13.06
C GLY A 284 3.02 24.99 -14.51
#